data_AF-A0A246FLX7-F1
#
_entry.id   AF-A0A246FLX7-F1
#
_cell.length_a   1.000
_cell.length_b   1.000
_cell.length_c   1.000
_cell.angle_alpha   90.00
_cell.angle_beta   90.00
_cell.angle_gamma   90.00
#
_symmetry.space_group_name_H-M   'P 1'
#
loop_
_entity.id
_entity.type
_entity.pdbx_description
1 polymer ?
#
loop_
_entity_poly.entity_id
_entity_poly.type
_entity_poly.pdbx_seq_one_letter_code
_entity_poly.pdbx_strand_id
1 'polypeptide(L)'
;MKRLPAELRHPLFLLGTAAYVVLVVYRHGGPLSARWHWPPLPALVRHHLADVLTLPLLLTLELWGLRRLYFRQPAFVLPTSWIFSSWVVISIWFEGLLPHFDARATADWLDVGAYALGGLIFGHWLNRPAPTRPGRP
;
A
#
# COMPACT_ATOMS: atom_id res chain seq x y z
N MET A 1 -11.60 -16.81 18.20
CA MET A 1 -10.92 -15.67 17.53
C MET A 1 -10.55 -16.08 16.10
N LYS A 2 -11.22 -15.56 15.06
CA LYS A 2 -10.88 -15.90 13.66
C LYS A 2 -9.47 -15.37 13.37
N ARG A 3 -8.53 -16.27 13.01
CA ARG A 3 -7.16 -15.86 12.68
C ARG A 3 -7.18 -14.93 11.47
N LEU A 4 -6.38 -13.87 11.54
CA LEU A 4 -6.21 -12.94 10.42
C LEU A 4 -5.71 -13.69 9.15
N PRO A 5 -6.07 -13.20 7.95
CA PRO A 5 -5.59 -13.69 6.66
C PRO A 5 -4.07 -13.80 6.60
N ALA A 6 -3.54 -14.70 5.77
CA ALA A 6 -2.10 -14.80 5.59
C ALA A 6 -1.49 -13.50 5.02
N GLU A 7 -2.21 -12.82 4.11
CA GLU A 7 -1.74 -11.60 3.45
C GLU A 7 -1.63 -10.44 4.45
N LEU A 8 -2.67 -10.24 5.27
CA LEU A 8 -2.70 -9.15 6.27
C LEU A 8 -1.78 -9.40 7.48
N ARG A 9 -1.22 -10.62 7.60
CA ARG A 9 -0.25 -10.97 8.64
C ARG A 9 1.19 -10.85 8.16
N HIS A 10 1.40 -10.55 6.88
CA HIS A 10 2.74 -10.47 6.33
C HIS A 10 3.52 -9.33 7.02
N PRO A 11 4.76 -9.56 7.49
CA PRO A 11 5.51 -8.56 8.26
C PRO A 11 5.69 -7.26 7.47
N LEU A 12 5.96 -7.33 6.17
CA LEU A 12 6.06 -6.13 5.32
C LEU A 12 4.74 -5.35 5.25
N PHE A 13 3.60 -6.03 5.21
CA PHE A 13 2.31 -5.36 5.19
C PHE A 13 2.03 -4.69 6.54
N LEU A 14 2.32 -5.37 7.65
CA LEU A 14 2.14 -4.81 9.00
C LEU A 14 3.08 -3.63 9.26
N LEU A 15 4.35 -3.76 8.93
CA LEU A 15 5.35 -2.69 9.05
C LEU A 15 5.01 -1.52 8.13
N GLY A 16 4.63 -1.78 6.89
CA GLY A 16 4.20 -0.75 5.94
C GLY A 16 2.94 -0.03 6.42
N THR A 17 1.95 -0.76 6.93
CA THR A 17 0.71 -0.16 7.48
C THR A 17 1.02 0.67 8.71
N ALA A 18 1.85 0.15 9.63
CA ALA A 18 2.26 0.90 10.82
C ALA A 18 3.03 2.18 10.44
N ALA A 19 3.96 2.08 9.49
CA ALA A 19 4.70 3.24 8.97
C ALA A 19 3.75 4.27 8.33
N TYR A 20 2.80 3.82 7.51
CA TYR A 20 1.80 4.69 6.91
C TYR A 20 0.92 5.39 7.96
N VAL A 21 0.44 4.66 8.97
CA VAL A 21 -0.35 5.24 10.07
C VAL A 21 0.48 6.26 10.85
N VAL A 22 1.74 5.96 11.15
CA VAL A 22 2.65 6.92 11.82
C VAL A 22 2.83 8.18 10.97
N LEU A 23 3.04 8.05 9.66
CA LEU A 23 3.15 9.19 8.74
C LEU A 23 1.86 10.02 8.70
N VAL A 24 0.70 9.37 8.65
CA VAL A 24 -0.60 10.06 8.65
C VAL A 24 -0.80 10.81 9.96
N VAL A 25 -0.52 10.19 11.10
CA VAL A 25 -0.59 10.83 12.42
C VAL A 25 0.41 11.98 12.52
N TYR A 26 1.62 11.83 11.98
CA TYR A 26 2.61 12.90 11.94
C TYR A 26 2.14 14.10 11.09
N ARG A 27 1.50 13.84 9.94
CA ARG A 27 1.06 14.89 8.98
C ARG A 27 -0.26 15.54 9.38
N HIS A 28 -1.18 14.80 10.02
CA HIS A 28 -2.57 15.25 10.29
C HIS A 28 -2.94 15.28 11.78
N GLY A 29 -2.05 14.84 12.69
CA GLY A 29 -2.37 14.63 14.11
C GLY A 29 -2.63 15.88 14.95
N GLY A 30 -2.45 17.08 14.39
CA GLY A 30 -2.81 18.35 15.03
C GLY A 30 -2.30 18.46 16.49
N PRO A 31 -3.18 18.62 17.50
CA PRO A 31 -2.80 18.74 18.92
C PRO A 31 -2.11 17.51 19.53
N LEU A 32 -2.38 16.30 19.02
CA LEU A 32 -1.79 15.05 19.53
C LEU A 32 -0.32 14.92 19.12
N SER A 33 0.00 15.33 17.89
CA SER A 33 1.39 15.50 17.43
C SER A 33 2.07 16.72 18.03
N ALA A 34 1.34 17.73 18.49
CA ALA A 34 1.93 18.90 19.17
C ALA A 34 2.33 18.62 20.62
N ARG A 35 1.61 17.71 21.32
CA ARG A 35 1.95 17.27 22.69
C ARG A 35 3.19 16.39 22.77
N TRP A 36 3.51 15.71 21.67
CA TRP A 36 4.66 14.84 21.57
C TRP A 36 5.69 15.58 20.72
N HIS A 37 6.81 16.03 21.26
CA HIS A 37 7.83 16.75 20.47
C HIS A 37 8.49 15.78 19.48
N TRP A 38 7.86 15.54 18.33
CA TRP A 38 8.39 14.64 17.31
C TRP A 38 9.67 15.24 16.72
N PRO A 39 10.77 14.48 16.66
CA PRO A 39 11.96 14.92 15.94
C PRO A 39 11.61 15.12 14.45
N PRO A 40 12.25 16.07 13.76
CA PRO A 40 12.04 16.28 12.34
C PRO A 40 12.44 15.00 11.59
N LEU A 41 11.47 14.37 10.92
CA LEU A 41 11.75 13.23 10.06
C LEU A 41 12.60 13.69 8.87
N PRO A 42 13.54 12.85 8.39
CA PRO A 42 14.29 13.13 7.17
C PRO A 42 13.35 13.46 6.00
N ALA A 43 13.72 14.45 5.19
CA ALA A 43 12.87 14.92 4.09
C ALA A 43 12.44 13.77 3.16
N LEU A 44 13.36 12.87 2.82
CA LEU A 44 13.08 11.71 1.96
C LEU A 44 11.95 10.82 2.51
N VAL A 45 11.96 10.56 3.82
CA VAL A 45 10.95 9.75 4.50
C VAL A 45 9.61 10.48 4.55
N ARG A 46 9.66 11.78 4.83
CA ARG A 46 8.44 12.60 4.95
C ARG A 46 7.72 12.77 3.61
N HIS A 47 8.48 12.86 2.51
CA HIS A 47 7.92 13.18 1.19
C HIS A 47 7.61 11.94 0.34
N HIS A 48 8.43 10.88 0.36
CA HIS A 48 8.26 9.76 -0.59
C HIS A 48 7.87 8.42 0.05
N LEU A 49 7.99 8.27 1.38
CA LEU A 49 7.68 6.98 2.01
C LEU A 49 6.18 6.64 1.87
N ALA A 50 5.31 7.65 1.92
CA ALA A 50 3.88 7.43 1.72
C ALA A 50 3.61 6.88 0.31
N ASP A 51 4.23 7.46 -0.71
CA ASP A 51 4.00 7.10 -2.11
C ASP A 51 4.50 5.69 -2.44
N VAL A 52 5.68 5.32 -1.94
CA VAL A 52 6.19 3.95 -2.06
C VAL A 52 5.28 2.95 -1.36
N LEU A 53 4.65 3.32 -0.25
CA LEU A 53 3.74 2.45 0.50
C LEU A 53 2.34 2.34 -0.10
N THR A 54 1.93 3.30 -0.95
CA THR A 54 0.56 3.34 -1.50
C THR A 54 0.19 2.05 -2.24
N LEU A 55 0.95 1.67 -3.27
CA LEU A 55 0.66 0.46 -4.04
C LEU A 55 0.76 -0.85 -3.26
N PRO A 56 1.80 -1.13 -2.44
CA PRO A 56 1.89 -2.40 -1.76
C PRO A 56 0.80 -2.58 -0.71
N LEU A 57 0.34 -1.51 -0.07
CA LEU A 57 -0.81 -1.59 0.83
C LEU A 57 -2.12 -1.80 0.08
N LEU A 58 -2.36 -1.01 -0.97
CA LEU A 58 -3.59 -1.07 -1.77
C LEU A 58 -3.74 -2.42 -2.47
N LEU A 59 -2.70 -2.91 -3.14
CA LEU A 59 -2.69 -4.20 -3.84
C LEU A 59 -2.82 -5.39 -2.87
N THR A 60 -2.31 -5.27 -1.64
CA THR A 60 -2.51 -6.32 -0.62
C THR A 60 -3.96 -6.39 -0.15
N LEU A 61 -4.62 -5.23 0.00
CA LEU A 61 -6.05 -5.18 0.30
C LEU A 61 -6.89 -5.69 -0.87
N GLU A 62 -6.51 -5.36 -2.12
CA GLU A 62 -7.14 -5.87 -3.32
C GLU A 62 -7.01 -7.40 -3.42
N LEU A 63 -5.79 -7.94 -3.26
CA LEU A 63 -5.53 -9.38 -3.23
C LEU A 63 -6.38 -10.08 -2.19
N TRP A 64 -6.45 -9.52 -0.98
CA TRP A 64 -7.29 -10.02 0.10
C TRP A 64 -8.77 -10.06 -0.31
N GLY A 65 -9.27 -8.97 -0.89
CA GLY A 65 -10.66 -8.86 -1.38
C GLY A 65 -10.96 -9.89 -2.46
N LEU A 66 -10.10 -10.00 -3.47
CA LEU A 66 -10.24 -10.95 -4.57
C LEU A 66 -10.22 -12.40 -4.09
N ARG A 67 -9.32 -12.75 -3.16
CA ARG A 67 -9.24 -14.11 -2.59
C ARG A 67 -10.47 -14.53 -1.80
N ARG A 68 -11.21 -13.58 -1.21
CA ARG A 68 -12.25 -13.88 -0.20
C ARG A 68 -13.65 -13.53 -0.64
N LEU A 69 -13.81 -12.43 -1.33
CA LEU A 69 -15.10 -11.88 -1.73
C LEU A 69 -15.44 -12.34 -3.15
N TYR A 70 -14.45 -12.29 -4.06
CA TYR A 70 -14.67 -12.54 -5.48
C TYR A 70 -14.37 -14.00 -5.88
N PHE A 71 -13.11 -14.39 -5.98
CA PHE A 71 -12.70 -15.71 -6.47
C PHE A 71 -12.85 -16.81 -5.41
N ARG A 72 -12.83 -16.45 -4.11
CA ARG A 72 -12.86 -17.42 -2.99
C ARG A 72 -11.75 -18.49 -3.05
N GLN A 73 -10.63 -18.16 -3.68
CA GLN A 73 -9.48 -19.05 -3.89
C GLN A 73 -8.24 -18.51 -3.14
N PRO A 74 -7.82 -19.12 -2.02
CA PRO A 74 -6.67 -18.66 -1.24
C PRO A 74 -5.33 -18.69 -2.00
N ALA A 75 -5.21 -19.57 -3.01
CA ALA A 75 -4.02 -19.69 -3.83
C ALA A 75 -3.92 -18.64 -4.95
N PHE A 76 -4.99 -17.87 -5.20
CA PHE A 76 -5.01 -16.87 -6.26
C PHE A 76 -3.92 -15.81 -6.04
N VAL A 77 -3.15 -15.47 -7.06
CA VAL A 77 -2.17 -14.38 -7.05
C VAL A 77 -2.53 -13.38 -8.13
N LEU A 78 -2.22 -12.10 -7.92
CA LEU A 78 -2.44 -11.09 -8.94
C LEU A 78 -1.50 -11.35 -10.12
N PRO A 79 -1.99 -11.44 -11.36
CA PRO A 79 -1.13 -11.45 -12.53
C PRO A 79 -0.27 -10.19 -12.60
N THR A 80 0.94 -10.30 -13.15
CA THR A 80 1.84 -9.14 -13.34
C THR A 80 1.18 -8.04 -14.18
N SER A 81 0.37 -8.41 -15.17
CA SER A 81 -0.40 -7.46 -15.96
C SER A 81 -1.37 -6.64 -15.12
N TRP A 82 -1.99 -7.23 -14.09
CA TRP A 82 -2.91 -6.51 -13.21
C TRP A 82 -2.15 -5.54 -12.30
N ILE A 83 -1.00 -5.98 -11.76
CA ILE A 83 -0.13 -5.09 -10.97
C ILE A 83 0.33 -3.90 -11.81
N PHE A 84 0.76 -4.15 -13.05
CA PHE A 84 1.15 -3.11 -13.99
C PHE A 84 -0.01 -2.16 -14.32
N SER A 85 -1.19 -2.70 -14.63
CA SER A 85 -2.38 -1.89 -14.88
C SER A 85 -2.77 -1.03 -13.67
N SER A 86 -2.73 -1.59 -12.46
CA SER A 86 -2.99 -0.84 -11.23
C SER A 86 -1.97 0.28 -11.03
N TRP A 87 -0.68 0.04 -11.33
CA TRP A 87 0.34 1.09 -11.30
C TRP A 87 0.04 2.22 -12.29
N VAL A 88 -0.32 1.89 -13.54
CA VAL A 88 -0.68 2.88 -14.55
C VAL A 88 -1.90 3.69 -14.11
N VAL A 89 -2.95 3.02 -13.65
CA VAL A 89 -4.20 3.68 -13.21
C VAL A 89 -3.96 4.59 -12.01
N ILE A 90 -3.21 4.13 -11.00
CA ILE A 90 -2.89 4.92 -9.80
C ILE A 90 -2.01 6.12 -10.17
N SER A 91 -1.00 5.93 -11.03
CA SER A 91 -0.15 7.04 -11.48
C SER A 91 -0.96 8.10 -12.25
N ILE A 92 -1.84 7.69 -13.17
CA ILE A 92 -2.72 8.62 -13.89
C ILE A 92 -3.69 9.31 -12.93
N TRP A 93 -4.22 8.59 -11.95
CA TRP A 93 -5.16 9.14 -10.98
C TRP A 93 -4.51 10.20 -10.09
N PHE A 94 -3.38 9.88 -9.45
CA PHE A 94 -2.73 10.78 -8.49
C PHE A 94 -1.94 11.90 -9.16
N GLU A 95 -1.23 11.62 -10.26
CA GLU A 95 -0.39 12.64 -10.92
C GLU A 95 -1.11 13.38 -12.04
N GLY A 96 -1.97 12.66 -12.78
CA GLY A 96 -2.69 13.24 -13.91
C GLY A 96 -3.98 13.93 -13.48
N LEU A 97 -4.80 13.27 -12.67
CA LEU A 97 -6.18 13.69 -12.44
C LEU A 97 -6.37 14.49 -11.14
N LEU A 98 -5.77 14.06 -10.03
CA LEU A 98 -5.93 14.70 -8.72
C LEU A 98 -5.56 16.20 -8.70
N PRO A 99 -4.50 16.68 -9.39
CA PRO A 99 -4.17 18.11 -9.44
C PRO A 99 -5.27 18.99 -10.04
N HIS A 100 -6.14 18.41 -10.87
CA HIS A 100 -7.28 19.13 -11.45
C HIS A 100 -8.43 19.29 -10.44
N PHE A 101 -8.46 18.48 -9.39
CA PHE A 101 -9.50 18.51 -8.35
C PHE A 101 -9.03 19.17 -7.05
N ASP A 102 -7.74 19.12 -6.74
CA ASP A 102 -7.15 19.75 -5.56
C ASP A 102 -5.90 20.56 -5.95
N ALA A 103 -5.98 21.88 -5.78
CA ALA A 103 -4.88 22.80 -6.06
C ALA A 103 -3.63 22.59 -5.19
N ARG A 104 -3.72 21.73 -4.15
CA ARG A 104 -2.58 21.33 -3.31
C ARG A 104 -1.83 20.11 -3.86
N ALA A 105 -2.44 19.35 -4.77
CA ALA A 105 -1.79 18.24 -5.44
C ALA A 105 -0.98 18.79 -6.63
N THR A 106 0.30 18.45 -6.69
CA THR A 106 1.20 18.88 -7.77
C THR A 106 1.66 17.63 -8.48
N ALA A 107 1.63 17.63 -9.82
CA ALA A 107 2.13 16.50 -10.59
C ALA A 107 3.66 16.36 -10.40
N ASP A 108 4.10 15.30 -9.74
CA ASP A 108 5.51 14.93 -9.55
C ASP A 108 5.79 13.56 -10.18
N TRP A 109 6.68 13.57 -11.17
CA TRP A 109 7.06 12.36 -11.89
C TRP A 109 7.85 11.38 -11.01
N LEU A 110 8.43 11.86 -9.91
CA LEU A 110 9.07 11.01 -8.90
C LEU A 110 8.06 10.10 -8.20
N ASP A 111 6.82 10.55 -8.02
CA ASP A 111 5.77 9.78 -7.35
C ASP A 111 5.32 8.60 -8.21
N VAL A 112 5.30 8.75 -9.54
CA VAL A 112 5.13 7.64 -10.50
C VAL A 112 6.18 6.54 -10.28
N GLY A 113 7.43 6.95 -10.06
CA GLY A 113 8.55 6.04 -9.74
C GLY A 113 8.41 5.38 -8.37
N ALA A 114 7.96 6.15 -7.36
CA ALA A 114 7.67 5.63 -6.03
C ALA A 114 6.55 4.58 -6.06
N TYR A 115 5.47 4.84 -6.81
CA TYR A 115 4.42 3.86 -7.05
C TYR A 115 4.98 2.61 -7.74
N ALA A 116 5.77 2.78 -8.81
CA ALA A 116 6.38 1.64 -9.51
C ALA A 116 7.19 0.75 -8.54
N LEU A 117 8.02 1.37 -7.68
CA LEU A 117 8.77 0.65 -6.65
C LEU A 117 7.85 -0.09 -5.68
N GLY A 118 6.77 0.55 -5.23
CA GLY A 118 5.75 -0.08 -4.40
C GLY A 118 5.08 -1.29 -5.06
N GLY A 119 4.77 -1.19 -6.36
CA GLY A 119 4.22 -2.29 -7.16
C GLY A 119 5.19 -3.47 -7.30
N LEU A 120 6.49 -3.18 -7.50
CA LEU A 120 7.54 -4.20 -7.51
C LEU A 120 7.69 -4.88 -6.15
N ILE A 121 7.63 -4.10 -5.06
CA ILE A 121 7.67 -4.64 -3.69
C ILE A 121 6.51 -5.60 -3.47
N PHE A 122 5.30 -5.21 -3.90
CA PHE A 122 4.15 -6.08 -3.83
C PHE A 122 4.35 -7.37 -4.63
N GLY A 123 4.71 -7.25 -5.91
CA GLY A 123 4.87 -8.39 -6.82
C GLY A 123 5.88 -9.42 -6.33
N HIS A 124 6.99 -8.98 -5.74
CA HIS A 124 8.06 -9.89 -5.32
C HIS A 124 7.83 -10.52 -3.92
N TRP A 125 7.34 -9.75 -2.95
CA TRP A 125 7.25 -10.22 -1.56
C TRP A 125 5.83 -10.51 -1.07
N LEU A 126 4.83 -9.74 -1.49
CA LEU A 126 3.46 -9.81 -0.94
C LEU A 126 2.52 -10.65 -1.80
N ASN A 127 2.73 -10.68 -3.11
CA ASN A 127 1.91 -11.43 -4.06
C ASN A 127 2.25 -12.93 -4.08
N ARG A 128 2.09 -13.59 -2.94
CA ARG A 128 2.38 -15.03 -2.77
C ARG A 128 1.11 -15.80 -2.47
N PRO A 129 0.95 -17.03 -2.99
CA PRO A 129 -0.22 -17.85 -2.69
C PRO A 129 -0.34 -18.05 -1.17
N ALA A 130 -1.56 -17.95 -0.63
CA ALA A 130 -1.75 -18.22 0.79
C ALA A 130 -1.41 -19.70 1.04
N PRO A 131 -0.68 -20.03 2.13
CA PRO A 131 -0.40 -21.41 2.47
C PRO A 131 -1.70 -22.21 2.57
N THR A 132 -1.95 -23.12 1.63
CA THR A 132 -3.04 -24.07 1.73
C THR A 132 -2.73 -24.97 2.91
N ARG A 133 -3.60 -24.93 3.92
CA ARG A 133 -3.49 -25.87 5.06
C ARG A 133 -3.75 -27.27 4.49
N PRO A 134 -2.78 -28.21 4.54
CA PRO A 134 -3.06 -29.57 4.12
C PRO A 134 -4.11 -30.15 5.09
N GLY A 135 -5.22 -30.63 4.55
CA GLY A 135 -6.30 -31.26 5.33
C GLY A 135 -7.42 -30.32 5.74
N ARG A 136 -8.37 -30.08 4.83
CA ARG A 136 -9.79 -30.11 5.19
C ARG A 136 -10.52 -30.89 4.09
N PRO A 137 -11.24 -31.98 4.43
CA PRO A 137 -12.15 -32.63 3.49
C PRO A 137 -13.27 -31.68 3.08
#